data_AF-A0A833GIF8-F1
#
_entry.id   AF-A0A833GIF8-F1
#
_cell.length_a   1.000
_cell.length_b   1.000
_cell.length_c   1.000
_cell.angle_alpha   90.00
_cell.angle_beta   90.00
_cell.angle_gamma   90.00
#
_symmetry.space_group_name_H-M   'P 1'
#
loop_
_entity.id
_entity.type
_entity.pdbx_description
1 polymer ?
#
loop_
_entity_poly.entity_id
_entity_poly.type
_entity_poly.pdbx_seq_one_letter_code
_entity_poly.pdbx_strand_id
1 'polypeptide(L)'
;MQLLIRAACAVCVVIGCGAAWARPADSVVDASVTADAAQREFADEVARAGGPAADVVLTTLATAKLQPSILEAIARPAEATRSWAQYRPIFITERRIDAGVAFYREHRELIERIAREQ
;
A
#
# COMPACT_ATOMS: atom_id res chain seq x y z
N MET A 1 -6.18 48.16 25.10
CA MET A 1 -5.24 49.25 25.43
C MET A 1 -3.96 49.04 24.64
N GLN A 2 -3.93 49.73 23.48
CA GLN A 2 -2.78 50.15 22.66
C GLN A 2 -1.78 49.06 22.19
N LEU A 3 -1.88 48.64 20.92
CA LEU A 3 -1.21 49.25 19.74
C LEU A 3 0.32 49.12 19.88
N LEU A 4 1.01 48.42 18.98
CA LEU A 4 1.46 49.02 17.73
C LEU A 4 1.79 47.97 16.65
N ILE A 5 1.18 48.19 15.49
CA ILE A 5 1.52 47.64 14.18
C ILE A 5 2.65 48.51 13.59
N ARG A 6 3.71 47.88 13.03
CA ARG A 6 4.60 48.44 12.00
C ARG A 6 4.89 47.29 11.02
N ALA A 7 4.14 47.16 9.93
CA ALA A 7 4.39 47.77 8.62
C ALA A 7 5.77 47.42 8.03
N ALA A 8 5.72 46.43 7.12
CA ALA A 8 6.53 46.17 5.92
C ALA A 8 7.76 47.05 5.63
N CYS A 9 8.87 46.37 5.28
CA CYS A 9 9.58 46.49 4.00
C CYS A 9 11.02 45.97 4.15
N ALA A 10 11.35 44.88 3.47
CA ALA A 10 12.58 44.76 2.67
C ALA A 10 12.67 43.35 2.10
N VAL A 11 12.34 43.26 0.81
CA VAL A 11 12.78 42.19 -0.07
C VAL A 11 14.31 42.17 -0.05
N CYS A 12 14.91 41.07 0.42
CA CYS A 12 16.29 40.72 0.07
C CYS A 12 16.23 39.47 -0.83
N VAL A 13 16.53 39.74 -2.08
CA VAL A 13 16.63 38.82 -3.21
C VAL A 13 17.99 38.11 -3.18
N VAL A 14 17.98 36.85 -3.66
CA VAL A 14 19.11 36.08 -4.22
C VAL A 14 20.03 35.31 -3.25
N ILE A 15 19.76 33.98 -3.23
CA ILE A 15 20.65 32.88 -3.63
C ILE A 15 22.09 32.93 -3.10
N GLY A 16 22.43 31.94 -2.28
CA GLY A 16 23.81 31.59 -1.95
C GLY A 16 23.94 30.23 -1.28
N CYS A 17 24.33 29.23 -2.09
CA CYS A 17 25.13 28.06 -1.74
C CYS A 17 24.90 27.31 -0.41
N GLY A 18 24.32 26.11 -0.54
CA GLY A 18 25.10 24.89 -0.30
C GLY A 18 25.34 24.49 1.15
N ALA A 19 24.29 24.16 1.89
CA ALA A 19 24.39 23.04 2.83
C ALA A 19 23.79 21.82 2.13
N ALA A 20 24.60 21.21 1.25
CA ALA A 20 24.32 19.87 0.78
C ALA A 20 24.29 18.97 2.02
N TRP A 21 23.09 18.60 2.47
CA TRP A 21 22.97 17.38 3.25
C TRP A 21 23.37 16.26 2.30
N ALA A 22 24.66 15.92 2.31
CA ALA A 22 25.13 14.69 1.74
C ALA A 22 24.35 13.58 2.47
N ARG A 23 23.33 13.05 1.81
CA ARG A 23 22.84 11.72 2.17
C ARG A 23 24.08 10.83 2.14
N PRO A 24 24.42 10.11 3.23
CA PRO A 24 25.36 9.02 3.09
C PRO A 24 24.81 8.15 1.96
N ALA A 25 25.66 7.84 0.98
CA ALA A 25 25.34 6.80 0.03
C ALA A 25 25.26 5.53 0.87
N ASP A 26 24.06 5.19 1.33
CA ASP A 26 23.77 3.82 1.72
C ASP A 26 24.18 3.01 0.50
N SER A 27 25.21 2.18 0.67
CA SER A 27 25.58 1.21 -0.34
C SER A 27 24.41 0.23 -0.41
N VAL A 28 23.42 0.58 -1.22
CA VAL A 28 22.43 -0.37 -1.72
C VAL A 28 23.28 -1.40 -2.43
N VAL A 29 23.51 -2.54 -1.79
CA VAL A 29 23.89 -3.74 -2.52
C VAL A 29 22.87 -3.83 -3.64
N ASP A 30 23.35 -3.66 -4.87
CA ASP A 30 22.47 -3.59 -6.03
C ASP A 30 21.63 -4.87 -6.05
N ALA A 31 20.35 -4.73 -5.68
CA ALA A 31 19.41 -5.83 -5.59
C ALA A 31 19.32 -6.57 -6.92
N SER A 32 19.66 -5.90 -8.04
CA SER A 32 19.71 -6.50 -9.37
C SER A 32 20.78 -7.59 -9.51
N VAL A 33 21.84 -7.54 -8.70
CA VAL A 33 22.95 -8.52 -8.69
C VAL A 33 22.51 -9.84 -8.05
N THR A 34 21.60 -9.79 -7.07
CA THR A 34 21.06 -10.98 -6.39
C THR A 34 19.73 -11.47 -6.96
N ALA A 35 19.08 -10.68 -7.82
CA ALA A 35 17.79 -11.02 -8.39
C ALA A 35 17.89 -12.20 -9.37
N ASP A 36 16.87 -13.04 -9.42
CA ASP A 36 16.77 -14.08 -10.44
C ASP A 36 16.24 -13.52 -11.78
N ALA A 37 16.22 -14.37 -12.83
CA ALA A 37 15.79 -13.95 -14.15
C ALA A 37 14.31 -13.53 -14.20
N ALA A 38 13.45 -14.22 -13.45
CA ALA A 38 12.02 -13.91 -13.40
C ALA A 38 11.77 -12.58 -12.68
N GLN A 39 12.52 -12.28 -11.62
CA GLN A 39 12.45 -10.99 -10.93
C GLN A 39 12.86 -9.83 -11.83
N ARG A 40 13.89 -9.99 -12.66
CA ARG A 40 14.30 -8.97 -13.64
C ARG A 40 13.25 -8.78 -14.74
N GLU A 41 12.76 -9.86 -15.32
CA GLU A 41 11.71 -9.80 -16.35
C GLU A 41 10.45 -9.11 -15.84
N PHE A 42 10.03 -9.44 -14.61
CA PHE A 42 8.90 -8.79 -13.95
C PHE A 42 9.16 -7.30 -13.70
N ALA A 43 10.35 -6.92 -13.25
CA ALA A 43 10.70 -5.52 -13.03
C ALA A 43 10.64 -4.70 -14.33
N ASP A 44 11.12 -5.28 -15.44
CA ASP A 44 11.05 -4.67 -16.78
C ASP A 44 9.61 -4.59 -17.30
N GLU A 45 8.77 -5.60 -17.01
CA GLU A 45 7.33 -5.57 -17.32
C GLU A 45 6.62 -4.44 -16.59
N VAL A 46 6.83 -4.32 -15.28
CA VAL A 46 6.23 -3.27 -14.44
C VAL A 46 6.64 -1.89 -14.95
N ALA A 47 7.91 -1.69 -15.27
CA ALA A 47 8.40 -0.42 -15.81
C ALA A 47 7.77 -0.09 -17.16
N ARG A 48 7.67 -1.08 -18.08
CA ARG A 48 7.00 -0.90 -19.39
C ARG A 48 5.51 -0.58 -19.27
N ALA A 49 4.84 -1.09 -18.25
CA ALA A 49 3.43 -0.81 -17.97
C ALA A 49 3.18 0.59 -17.37
N GLY A 50 4.23 1.41 -17.21
CA GLY A 50 4.15 2.74 -16.59
C GLY A 50 4.19 2.71 -15.06
N GLY A 51 4.59 1.58 -14.48
CA GLY A 51 4.84 1.43 -13.05
C GLY A 51 6.20 2.00 -12.62
N PRO A 52 6.64 1.68 -11.39
CA PRO A 52 7.97 2.05 -10.90
C PRO A 52 9.10 1.56 -11.80
N ALA A 53 10.24 2.27 -11.76
CA ALA A 53 11.45 1.87 -12.48
C ALA A 53 11.97 0.50 -11.99
N ALA A 54 12.63 -0.25 -12.88
CA ALA A 54 13.01 -1.64 -12.62
C ALA A 54 13.93 -1.79 -11.39
N ASP A 55 14.86 -0.85 -11.17
CA ASP A 55 15.73 -0.81 -9.99
C ASP A 55 14.96 -0.66 -8.68
N VAL A 56 13.90 0.14 -8.68
CA VAL A 56 13.01 0.33 -7.53
C VAL A 56 12.24 -0.97 -7.23
N VAL A 57 11.75 -1.64 -8.27
CA VAL A 57 11.06 -2.93 -8.13
C VAL A 57 12.01 -3.99 -7.55
N LEU A 58 13.21 -4.11 -8.09
CA LEU A 58 14.21 -5.08 -7.63
C LEU A 58 14.64 -4.82 -6.20
N THR A 59 14.87 -3.56 -5.83
CA THR A 59 15.19 -3.17 -4.45
C THR A 59 14.07 -3.53 -3.48
N THR A 60 12.81 -3.34 -3.90
CA THR A 60 11.65 -3.77 -3.11
C THR A 60 11.63 -5.28 -2.93
N LEU A 61 11.81 -6.04 -4.02
CA LEU A 61 11.82 -7.50 -4.00
C LEU A 61 12.97 -8.10 -3.17
N ALA A 62 14.13 -7.43 -3.12
CA ALA A 62 15.25 -7.88 -2.29
C ALA A 62 14.94 -7.89 -0.78
N THR A 63 13.97 -7.08 -0.34
CA THR A 63 13.51 -7.08 1.06
C THR A 63 12.38 -8.08 1.32
N ALA A 64 11.78 -8.63 0.26
CA ALA A 64 10.67 -9.57 0.38
C ALA A 64 11.13 -10.90 0.96
N LYS A 65 10.26 -11.50 1.78
CA LYS A 65 10.50 -12.82 2.38
C LYS A 65 9.49 -13.80 1.85
N LEU A 66 9.98 -14.92 1.32
CA LEU A 66 9.13 -16.04 0.98
C LEU A 66 8.43 -16.55 2.24
N GLN A 67 7.12 -16.75 2.15
CA GLN A 67 6.30 -17.25 3.24
C GLN A 67 5.92 -18.71 2.94
N PRO A 68 6.57 -19.72 3.54
CA PRO A 68 6.27 -21.12 3.28
C PRO A 68 4.79 -21.46 3.51
N SER A 69 4.16 -20.87 4.53
CA SER A 69 2.73 -21.07 4.82
C SER A 69 1.80 -20.60 3.70
N ILE A 70 2.20 -19.59 2.91
CA ILE A 70 1.42 -19.12 1.74
C ILE A 70 1.56 -20.13 0.60
N LEU A 71 2.78 -20.62 0.35
CA LEU A 71 3.01 -21.65 -0.66
C LEU A 71 2.27 -22.95 -0.34
N GLU A 72 2.28 -23.36 0.92
CA GLU A 72 1.52 -24.51 1.38
C GLU A 72 0.01 -24.29 1.26
N ALA A 73 -0.48 -23.08 1.57
CA ALA A 73 -1.90 -22.77 1.45
C ALA A 73 -2.40 -22.78 0.00
N ILE A 74 -1.60 -22.28 -0.95
CA ILE A 74 -1.97 -22.23 -2.38
C ILE A 74 -1.79 -23.59 -3.08
N ALA A 75 -0.86 -24.43 -2.62
CA ALA A 75 -0.61 -25.75 -3.20
C ALA A 75 -1.64 -26.82 -2.79
N ARG A 76 -2.46 -26.57 -1.76
CA ARG A 76 -3.51 -27.51 -1.35
C ARG A 76 -4.51 -27.68 -2.50
N PRO A 77 -4.82 -28.93 -2.91
CA PRO A 77 -5.89 -29.18 -3.86
C PRO A 77 -7.16 -28.50 -3.38
N ALA A 78 -7.97 -27.98 -4.31
CA ALA A 78 -9.29 -27.46 -3.97
C ALA A 78 -10.13 -28.62 -3.41
N GLU A 79 -10.15 -28.77 -2.09
CA GLU A 79 -11.01 -29.76 -1.42
C GLU A 79 -12.48 -29.43 -1.67
N ALA A 80 -13.32 -30.47 -1.61
CA ALA A 80 -14.71 -30.50 -2.07
C ALA A 80 -15.54 -29.24 -1.77
N THR A 81 -16.29 -28.79 -2.79
CA THR A 81 -17.28 -27.70 -2.67
C THR A 81 -18.30 -28.05 -1.58
N ARG A 82 -18.27 -27.31 -0.47
CA ARG A 82 -19.32 -27.40 0.55
C ARG A 82 -20.68 -27.16 -0.10
N SER A 83 -21.68 -27.97 0.24
CA SER A 83 -23.05 -27.67 -0.17
C SER A 83 -23.48 -26.33 0.42
N TRP A 84 -24.47 -25.65 -0.18
CA TRP A 84 -24.95 -24.38 0.36
C TRP A 84 -25.38 -24.49 1.83
N ALA A 85 -26.03 -25.61 2.19
CA ALA A 85 -26.44 -25.89 3.56
C ALA A 85 -25.25 -25.97 4.54
N GLN A 86 -24.09 -26.47 4.09
CA GLN A 86 -22.85 -26.52 4.88
C GLN A 86 -22.10 -25.18 4.89
N TYR A 87 -22.21 -24.38 3.83
CA TYR A 87 -21.47 -23.13 3.66
C TYR A 87 -22.15 -21.95 4.38
N ARG A 88 -23.47 -21.79 4.24
CA ARG A 88 -24.24 -20.67 4.80
C ARG A 88 -23.98 -20.44 6.31
N PRO A 89 -23.95 -21.48 7.18
CA PRO A 89 -23.75 -21.28 8.61
C PRO A 89 -22.39 -20.69 8.99
N ILE A 90 -21.38 -20.72 8.10
CA ILE A 90 -20.06 -20.10 8.34
C ILE A 90 -20.16 -18.57 8.41
N PHE A 91 -21.13 -17.99 7.71
CA PHE A 91 -21.30 -16.54 7.57
C PHE A 91 -22.53 -16.00 8.29
N ILE A 92 -23.63 -16.75 8.31
CA ILE A 92 -24.87 -16.33 8.96
C ILE A 92 -24.88 -16.81 10.40
N THR A 93 -24.16 -16.08 11.24
CA THR A 93 -24.09 -16.30 12.69
C THR A 93 -24.55 -15.03 13.41
N GLU A 94 -25.11 -15.17 14.62
CA GLU A 94 -25.55 -14.02 15.43
C GLU A 94 -24.42 -13.00 15.61
N ARG A 95 -23.21 -13.47 15.96
CA ARG A 95 -22.02 -12.63 16.07
C ARG A 95 -21.72 -11.79 14.82
N ARG A 96 -21.83 -12.37 13.62
CA ARG A 96 -21.57 -11.65 12.36
C ARG A 96 -22.71 -10.70 12.00
N ILE A 97 -23.95 -11.07 12.32
CA ILE A 97 -25.13 -10.22 12.13
C ILE A 97 -25.03 -8.98 13.01
N ASP A 98 -24.76 -9.16 14.31
CA ASP A 98 -24.64 -8.05 15.26
C ASP A 98 -23.50 -7.10 14.89
N ALA A 99 -22.34 -7.65 14.49
CA ALA A 99 -21.22 -6.86 13.99
C ALA A 99 -21.58 -6.10 12.70
N GLY A 100 -22.33 -6.72 11.78
CA GLY A 100 -22.82 -6.07 10.57
C GLY A 100 -23.82 -4.94 10.85
N VAL A 101 -24.73 -5.13 11.82
CA VAL A 101 -25.66 -4.09 12.28
C VAL A 101 -24.90 -2.92 12.90
N ALA A 102 -23.89 -3.20 13.74
CA ALA A 102 -23.05 -2.16 14.33
C ALA A 102 -22.29 -1.37 13.25
N PHE A 103 -21.62 -2.07 12.32
CA PHE A 103 -20.92 -1.46 11.19
C PHE A 103 -21.85 -0.60 10.32
N TYR A 104 -23.05 -1.10 9.99
CA TYR A 104 -24.02 -0.34 9.21
C TYR A 104 -24.48 0.92 9.94
N ARG A 105 -24.76 0.83 11.25
CA ARG A 105 -25.17 1.99 12.06
C ARG A 105 -24.06 3.05 12.12
N GLU A 106 -22.81 2.63 12.29
CA GLU A 106 -21.65 3.52 12.35
C GLU A 106 -21.42 4.24 11.02
N HIS A 107 -21.56 3.55 9.89
CA HIS A 107 -21.25 4.08 8.56
C HIS A 107 -22.48 4.39 7.70
N ARG A 108 -23.64 4.56 8.35
CA ARG A 108 -24.94 4.64 7.68
C ARG A 108 -24.97 5.69 6.58
N GLU A 109 -24.52 6.91 6.87
CA GLU A 109 -24.54 8.02 5.92
C GLU A 109 -23.70 7.74 4.67
N LEU A 110 -22.51 7.15 4.85
CA LEU A 110 -21.61 6.77 3.76
C LEU A 110 -22.26 5.69 2.88
N ILE A 111 -22.77 4.63 3.51
CA ILE A 111 -23.41 3.51 2.81
C ILE A 111 -24.63 4.00 2.03
N GLU A 112 -25.48 4.83 2.65
CA GLU A 112 -26.68 5.38 2.01
C GLU A 112 -26.33 6.35 0.88
N ARG A 113 -25.25 7.14 1.00
CA ARG A 113 -24.77 7.98 -0.10
C ARG A 113 -24.38 7.15 -1.31
N ILE A 114 -23.47 6.18 -1.13
CA ILE A 114 -22.98 5.35 -2.23
C ILE A 114 -24.12 4.54 -2.86
N ALA A 115 -25.06 4.04 -2.05
CA ALA A 115 -26.22 3.29 -2.57
C ALA A 115 -27.10 4.10 -3.53
N ARG A 116 -27.06 5.44 -3.47
CA ARG A 116 -27.79 6.36 -4.36
C ARG A 116 -27.00 6.79 -5.59
N GLU A 117 -25.69 6.52 -5.65
CA GLU A 117 -24.80 6.90 -6.75
C GLU A 117 -24.77 5.86 -7.89
N GLN A 118 -25.74 4.95 -7.94
CA GLN A 118 -25.85 3.89 -8.96
C GLN A 118 -26.24 4.41 -10.34
#